data_AF-A0A967Z1P7-F1
#
_entry.id   AF-A0A967Z1P7-F1
#
_cell.length_a   1.000
_cell.length_b   1.000
_cell.length_c   1.000
_cell.angle_alpha   90.00
_cell.angle_beta   90.00
_cell.angle_gamma   90.00
#
_symmetry.space_group_name_H-M   'P 1'
#
loop_
_entity.id
_entity.type
_entity.pdbx_description
1 polymer ?
#
loop_
_entity_poly.entity_id
_entity_poly.type
_entity_poly.pdbx_seq_one_letter_code
_entity_poly.pdbx_strand_id
1 'polypeptide(L)'
;MLVSHRENYENLKNEVEAEIADLYARLKTAERMVNLYAQQLIPDAERTLQSVLASYQTGTLDFLSLLDSERLLLNFRLAYAKELANYRQQVAALKRATGSKN
;
A
#
# COMPACT_ATOMS: atom_id res chain seq x y z
N MET A 1 19.42 28.42 -32.56
CA MET A 1 18.34 27.43 -32.70
C MET A 1 18.78 26.00 -32.38
N LEU A 2 19.86 25.46 -32.96
CA LEU A 2 20.30 24.07 -32.69
C LEU A 2 20.62 23.76 -31.21
N VAL A 3 21.23 24.70 -30.49
CA VAL A 3 21.52 24.57 -29.04
C VAL A 3 20.23 24.45 -28.22
N SER A 4 19.22 25.28 -28.50
CA SER A 4 17.92 25.25 -27.83
C SER A 4 17.14 23.95 -28.07
N HIS A 5 17.24 23.35 -29.26
CA HIS A 5 16.62 22.04 -29.51
C HIS A 5 17.29 20.90 -28.72
N ARG A 6 18.61 20.95 -28.54
CA ARG A 6 19.34 19.99 -27.71
C ARG A 6 19.01 20.16 -26.22
N GLU A 7 18.99 21.40 -25.73
CA GLU A 7 18.60 21.71 -24.34
C GLU A 7 17.17 21.25 -24.05
N ASN A 8 16.22 21.50 -24.94
CA ASN A 8 14.83 21.04 -24.80
C ASN A 8 14.73 19.51 -24.78
N TYR A 9 15.53 18.81 -25.59
CA TYR A 9 15.57 17.35 -25.61
C TYR A 9 16.13 16.76 -24.31
N GLU A 10 17.25 17.30 -23.82
CA GLU A 10 17.85 16.84 -22.55
C GLU A 10 16.93 17.13 -21.36
N ASN A 11 16.26 18.28 -21.34
CA ASN A 11 15.28 18.61 -20.30
C ASN A 11 14.11 17.62 -20.30
N LEU A 12 13.54 17.33 -21.48
CA LEU A 12 12.45 16.37 -21.62
C LEU A 12 12.88 14.96 -21.18
N LYS A 13 14.09 14.54 -21.54
CA LYS A 13 14.64 13.25 -21.14
C LYS A 13 14.77 13.15 -19.61
N ASN A 14 15.36 14.18 -18.99
CA ASN A 14 15.54 14.21 -17.54
C ASN A 14 14.20 14.23 -16.79
N GLU A 15 13.20 14.93 -17.33
CA GLU A 15 11.84 14.97 -16.77
C GLU A 15 11.19 13.58 -16.78
N VAL A 16 11.27 12.87 -17.91
CA VAL A 16 10.75 11.49 -18.04
C VAL A 16 11.49 10.52 -17.11
N GLU A 17 12.82 10.60 -17.02
CA GLU A 17 13.61 9.76 -16.12
C GLU A 17 13.25 10.00 -14.65
N ALA A 18 13.06 11.27 -14.26
CA ALA A 18 12.63 11.64 -12.92
C ALA A 18 11.21 11.14 -12.60
N GLU A 19 10.28 11.26 -13.54
CA GLU A 19 8.90 10.75 -13.38
C GLU A 19 8.89 9.23 -13.18
N ILE A 20 9.64 8.49 -14.01
CA ILE A 20 9.72 7.02 -13.90
C ILE A 20 10.33 6.61 -12.54
N ALA A 21 11.37 7.31 -12.09
CA ALA A 21 12.00 7.05 -10.80
C ALA A 21 11.03 7.27 -9.62
N ASP A 22 10.26 8.36 -9.65
CA ASP A 22 9.24 8.66 -8.64
C ASP A 22 8.12 7.60 -8.64
N LEU A 23 7.58 7.26 -9.81
CA LEU A 23 6.55 6.22 -9.94
C LEU A 23 7.03 4.86 -9.43
N TYR A 24 8.28 4.48 -9.73
CA TYR A 24 8.87 3.25 -9.24
C TYR A 24 9.03 3.25 -7.72
N ALA A 25 9.50 4.37 -7.14
CA ALA A 25 9.62 4.50 -5.69
C ALA A 25 8.26 4.37 -4.98
N ARG A 26 7.21 5.04 -5.50
CA ARG A 26 5.84 4.93 -5.00
C ARG A 26 5.30 3.51 -5.09
N LEU A 27 5.53 2.83 -6.21
CA LEU A 27 5.13 1.44 -6.42
C LEU A 27 5.77 0.51 -5.38
N LYS A 28 7.08 0.62 -5.15
CA LYS A 28 7.80 -0.21 -4.16
C LYS A 28 7.36 0.08 -2.72
N THR A 29 6.93 1.31 -2.43
CA THR A 29 6.34 1.64 -1.12
C THR A 29 4.96 1.02 -0.97
N ALA A 30 4.08 1.16 -1.96
CA ALA A 30 2.76 0.55 -1.93
C ALA A 30 2.83 -0.98 -1.82
N GLU A 31 3.76 -1.62 -2.55
CA GLU A 31 4.03 -3.06 -2.45
C GLU A 31 4.41 -3.49 -1.02
N ARG A 32 5.32 -2.74 -0.39
CA ARG A 32 5.73 -3.00 1.00
C ARG A 32 4.55 -2.87 1.96
N MET A 33 3.69 -1.86 1.79
CA MET A 33 2.52 -1.67 2.63
C MET A 33 1.49 -2.78 2.47
N VAL A 34 1.20 -3.19 1.22
CA VAL A 34 0.33 -4.35 0.93
C VAL A 34 0.83 -5.61 1.64
N ASN A 35 2.14 -5.88 1.55
CA ASN A 35 2.74 -7.04 2.19
C ASN A 35 2.72 -6.94 3.72
N LEU A 36 3.02 -5.77 4.30
CA LEU A 36 2.96 -5.55 5.74
C LEU A 36 1.58 -5.85 6.30
N TYR A 37 0.52 -5.34 5.66
CA TYR A 37 -0.83 -5.63 6.11
C TYR A 37 -1.22 -7.10 5.95
N ALA A 38 -0.96 -7.69 4.78
CA ALA A 38 -1.39 -9.06 4.48
C ALA A 38 -0.64 -10.12 5.27
N GLN A 39 0.68 -9.94 5.47
CA GLN A 39 1.56 -10.98 6.00
C GLN A 39 1.81 -10.82 7.50
N GLN A 40 1.56 -9.64 8.07
CA GLN A 40 1.86 -9.36 9.47
C GLN A 40 0.65 -8.77 10.22
N LEU A 41 0.19 -7.57 9.87
CA LEU A 41 -0.77 -6.85 10.71
C LEU A 41 -2.16 -7.52 10.78
N ILE A 42 -2.66 -8.04 9.66
CA ILE A 42 -3.93 -8.78 9.65
C ILE A 42 -3.80 -10.10 10.44
N PRO A 43 -2.82 -10.98 10.16
CA PRO A 43 -2.60 -12.18 10.97
C PRO A 43 -2.41 -11.91 12.47
N ASP A 44 -1.69 -10.85 12.82
CA ASP A 44 -1.50 -10.44 14.22
C ASP A 44 -2.83 -10.06 14.87
N ALA A 45 -3.64 -9.23 14.21
CA ALA A 45 -4.96 -8.84 14.71
C ALA A 45 -5.94 -10.02 14.80
N GLU A 46 -5.87 -10.99 13.87
CA GLU A 46 -6.67 -12.22 13.95
C GLU A 46 -6.32 -13.04 15.19
N ARG A 47 -5.01 -13.19 15.50
CA ARG A 47 -4.56 -13.86 16.71
C ARG A 47 -4.95 -13.11 17.98
N THR A 48 -4.86 -11.78 17.97
CA THR A 48 -5.34 -10.95 19.09
C THR A 48 -6.83 -11.15 19.32
N LEU A 49 -7.65 -11.09 18.27
CA LEU A 49 -9.09 -11.32 18.37
C LEU A 49 -9.40 -12.72 18.95
N GLN A 50 -8.71 -13.76 18.51
CA GLN A 50 -8.87 -15.11 19.05
C GLN A 50 -8.56 -15.19 20.55
N SER A 51 -7.48 -14.54 20.99
CA SER A 51 -7.10 -14.48 22.41
C SER A 51 -8.14 -13.73 23.25
N VAL A 52 -8.58 -12.56 22.76
CA VAL A 52 -9.58 -11.73 23.45
C VAL A 52 -10.92 -12.44 23.52
N LEU A 53 -11.34 -13.16 22.47
CA LEU A 53 -12.56 -13.95 22.46
C LEU A 53 -12.53 -15.05 23.54
N ALA A 54 -11.40 -15.75 23.69
CA ALA A 54 -11.24 -16.76 24.74
C ALA A 54 -11.35 -16.14 26.13
N SER A 55 -10.69 -15.00 26.38
CA SER A 55 -10.77 -14.28 27.64
C SER A 55 -12.15 -13.69 27.94
N TYR A 56 -12.89 -13.26 26.92
CA TYR A 56 -14.28 -12.83 27.06
C TYR A 56 -15.19 -13.99 27.48
N GLN A 57 -15.02 -15.17 26.86
CA GLN A 57 -15.79 -16.37 27.20
C GLN A 57 -15.56 -16.86 28.64
N THR A 58 -14.38 -16.62 29.19
CA THR A 58 -14.07 -16.91 30.61
C THR A 58 -14.42 -15.77 31.57
N GLY A 59 -14.98 -14.67 31.06
CA GLY A 59 -15.32 -13.47 31.86
C GLY A 59 -14.11 -12.66 32.34
N THR A 60 -12.92 -12.92 31.80
CA THR A 60 -11.67 -12.23 32.16
C THR A 60 -11.54 -10.87 31.49
N LEU A 61 -12.05 -10.75 30.26
CA LEU A 61 -12.18 -9.46 29.55
C LEU A 61 -13.64 -9.14 29.28
N ASP A 62 -13.95 -7.86 29.18
CA ASP A 62 -15.30 -7.38 28.93
C ASP A 62 -15.65 -7.36 27.42
N PHE A 63 -16.93 -7.11 27.12
CA PHE A 63 -17.42 -7.03 25.74
C PHE A 63 -16.76 -5.90 24.93
N LEU A 64 -16.43 -4.78 25.56
CA LEU A 64 -15.80 -3.65 24.87
C LEU A 64 -14.41 -4.03 24.36
N SER A 65 -13.65 -4.78 25.15
CA SER A 65 -12.35 -5.32 24.74
C SER A 65 -12.47 -6.22 23.49
N LEU A 66 -13.49 -7.08 23.44
CA LEU A 66 -13.78 -7.91 22.26
C LEU A 66 -14.12 -7.05 21.05
N LEU A 67 -15.05 -6.10 21.20
CA LEU A 67 -15.47 -5.22 20.12
C LEU A 67 -14.30 -4.38 19.56
N ASP A 68 -13.40 -3.91 20.42
CA ASP A 68 -12.23 -3.14 19.99
C ASP A 68 -11.24 -4.00 19.19
N SER A 69 -11.06 -5.27 19.57
CA SER A 69 -10.21 -6.20 18.81
C SER A 69 -10.81 -6.53 17.43
N GLU A 70 -12.14 -6.68 17.32
CA GLU A 70 -12.83 -6.85 16.04
C GLU A 70 -12.71 -5.61 15.15
N ARG A 71 -12.89 -4.41 15.72
CA ARG A 71 -12.73 -3.14 15.01
C ARG A 71 -11.30 -2.95 14.50
N LEU A 72 -10.30 -3.31 15.30
CA LEU A 72 -8.90 -3.24 14.88
C LEU A 72 -8.64 -4.14 13.66
N LEU A 73 -9.11 -5.39 13.69
CA LEU A 73 -8.99 -6.30 12.55
C LEU A 73 -9.67 -5.74 11.30
N LEU A 74 -10.89 -5.21 11.43
CA LEU A 74 -11.61 -4.58 10.32
C LEU A 74 -10.83 -3.38 9.75
N ASN A 75 -10.28 -2.54 10.61
CA ASN A 75 -9.49 -1.38 10.20
C ASN A 75 -8.24 -1.79 9.41
N PHE A 76 -7.53 -2.85 9.81
CA PHE A 76 -6.40 -3.37 9.05
C PHE A 76 -6.80 -3.97 7.70
N ARG A 77 -7.94 -4.67 7.62
CA ARG A 77 -8.47 -5.17 6.34
C ARG A 77 -8.86 -4.03 5.39
N LEU A 78 -9.45 -2.95 5.92
CA LEU A 78 -9.77 -1.76 5.15
C LEU A 78 -8.51 -1.03 4.67
N ALA A 79 -7.50 -0.90 5.53
CA ALA A 79 -6.21 -0.30 5.17
C ALA A 79 -5.50 -1.13 4.08
N TYR A 80 -5.48 -2.46 4.21
CA TYR A 80 -4.97 -3.35 3.18
C TYR A 80 -5.66 -3.13 1.83
N ALA A 81 -6.99 -3.07 1.79
CA ALA A 81 -7.73 -2.85 0.56
C ALA A 81 -7.38 -1.51 -0.11
N LYS A 82 -7.20 -0.45 0.68
CA LYS A 82 -6.75 0.87 0.19
C LYS A 82 -5.34 0.80 -0.40
N GLU A 83 -4.40 0.17 0.29
CA GLU A 83 -3.02 0.03 -0.21
C GLU A 83 -2.94 -0.87 -1.44
N LEU A 84 -3.77 -1.90 -1.53
CA LEU A 84 -3.85 -2.75 -2.73
C LEU A 84 -4.39 -1.96 -3.93
N ALA A 85 -5.38 -1.11 -3.73
CA ALA A 85 -5.88 -0.21 -4.77
C ALA A 85 -4.79 0.78 -5.20
N ASN A 86 -4.09 1.41 -4.26
CA ASN A 86 -2.96 2.30 -4.51
C ASN A 86 -1.86 1.60 -5.31
N TYR A 87 -1.41 0.41 -4.88
CA TYR A 87 -0.41 -0.40 -5.58
C TYR A 87 -0.81 -0.63 -7.05
N ARG A 88 -2.05 -1.05 -7.31
CA ARG A 88 -2.55 -1.26 -8.68
C ARG A 88 -2.57 0.03 -9.51
N GLN A 89 -2.91 1.16 -8.90
CA GLN A 89 -2.83 2.47 -9.56
C GLN A 89 -1.39 2.84 -9.92
N GLN A 90 -0.42 2.61 -9.03
CA GLN A 90 1.00 2.85 -9.31
C GLN A 90 1.53 1.93 -10.41
N VAL A 91 1.15 0.65 -10.43
CA VAL A 91 1.49 -0.28 -11.53
C VAL A 91 0.97 0.26 -12.86
N ALA A 92 -0.28 0.71 -12.90
CA ALA A 92 -0.87 1.26 -14.12
C ALA A 92 -0.20 2.58 -14.56
N ALA A 93 0.17 3.45 -13.61
CA ALA A 93 0.88 4.69 -13.90
C ALA A 93 2.28 4.41 -14.48
N LEU A 94 3.05 3.51 -13.86
CA LEU A 94 4.37 3.12 -14.35
C LEU A 94 4.29 2.49 -15.75
N LYS A 95 3.32 1.61 -16.01
CA LYS A 95 3.09 1.02 -17.34
C LYS A 95 2.79 2.07 -18.41
N ARG A 96 2.03 3.12 -18.07
CA ARG A 96 1.75 4.23 -18.98
C ARG A 96 3.02 5.05 -19.26
N ALA A 97 3.80 5.36 -18.22
CA ALA A 97 5.05 6.13 -18.37
C ALA A 97 6.10 5.39 -19.20
N THR A 98 6.18 4.06 -19.11
CA THR A 98 7.12 3.25 -19.90
C THR A 98 6.60 2.86 -21.29
N GLY A 99 5.41 3.32 -21.69
CA GLY A 99 4.82 3.01 -22.99
C GLY A 99 4.40 1.54 -23.18
N SER A 100 4.43 0.73 -22.11
CA SER A 100 3.97 -0.66 -22.15
C SER A 100 2.44 -0.70 -22.18
N LYS A 101 1.87 -0.62 -23.39
CA LYS A 101 0.46 -0.91 -23.65
C LYS A 101 0.27 -2.43 -23.68
N ASN A 102 -0.59 -2.94 -22.79
CA ASN A 102 -1.24 -4.26 -22.74
C ASN A 102 -0.49 -5.44 -23.36
#